data_AF-A0A5K3FZH5-F1
#
_entry.id   AF-A0A5K3FZH5-F1
#
_cell.length_a   1.000
_cell.length_b   1.000
_cell.length_c   1.000
_cell.angle_alpha   90.00
_cell.angle_beta   90.00
_cell.angle_gamma   90.00
#
_symmetry.space_group_name_H-M   'P 1'
#
loop_
_entity.id
_entity.type
_entity.pdbx_description
1 polymer ?
#
loop_
_entity_poly.entity_id
_entity_poly.type
_entity_poly.pdbx_seq_one_letter_code
_entity_poly.pdbx_strand_id
1 'polypeptide(L)'
;MNGGYDIRMPETSGANAVERARWATEARERALAESDEFGDMIIGDYVDTYVNLTYKLITSHRWASAFCQGKSDVFLFIDDDYVFNARSVLNYLNGLTKSDRRQLLSGQLMIWERVIRAIEDASENKWAVSRYEVPWPQYPPYASGAVTFVGADVLTELVVAEAYTRFLWVDDAFMGFVVAKLPHLRFHSLKDFNNWKALIVHINTSSSH
;
A
#
# COMPACT_ATOMS: atom_id res chain seq x y z
N MET A 1 30.24 11.50 -32.43
CA MET A 1 30.85 11.24 -31.11
C MET A 1 29.71 10.82 -30.18
N ASN A 2 29.51 9.51 -30.02
CA ASN A 2 28.44 8.95 -29.20
C ASN A 2 29.01 8.69 -27.80
N GLY A 3 28.74 9.59 -26.86
CA GLY A 3 29.15 9.49 -25.46
C GLY A 3 28.28 8.52 -24.67
N GLY A 4 28.22 7.26 -25.09
CA GLY A 4 27.67 6.19 -24.28
C GLY A 4 28.61 5.90 -23.12
N TYR A 5 28.17 6.11 -21.89
CA TYR A 5 28.87 5.58 -20.73
C TYR A 5 28.83 4.05 -20.82
N ASP A 6 29.99 3.44 -21.06
CA ASP A 6 30.16 1.99 -21.00
C ASP A 6 30.11 1.60 -19.52
N ILE A 7 28.92 1.22 -19.05
CA ILE A 7 28.70 0.78 -17.66
C ILE A 7 29.37 -0.59 -17.51
N ARG A 8 30.64 -0.59 -17.13
CA ARG A 8 31.34 -1.81 -16.72
C ARG A 8 30.93 -2.13 -15.28
N MET A 9 30.00 -3.07 -15.15
CA MET A 9 29.65 -3.68 -13.87
C MET A 9 30.91 -4.36 -13.28
N PRO A 10 31.28 -4.10 -12.01
CA PRO A 10 32.33 -4.83 -11.31
C PRO A 10 32.10 -6.34 -11.43
N GLU A 11 33.17 -7.15 -11.40
CA GLU A 11 33.11 -8.61 -11.59
C GLU A 11 32.10 -9.31 -10.65
N THR A 12 31.85 -8.74 -9.46
CA THR A 12 30.86 -9.20 -8.47
C THR A 12 29.42 -8.75 -8.74
N SER A 13 29.21 -7.63 -9.44
CA SER A 13 27.88 -7.10 -9.76
C SER A 13 27.15 -7.92 -10.81
N GLY A 14 27.88 -8.52 -11.76
CA GLY A 14 27.33 -9.46 -12.74
C GLY A 14 26.84 -10.76 -12.08
N ALA A 15 27.64 -11.35 -11.18
CA ALA A 15 27.26 -12.55 -10.43
C ALA A 15 26.05 -12.28 -9.52
N ASN A 16 26.03 -11.15 -8.80
CA ASN A 16 24.90 -10.73 -7.97
C ASN A 16 23.62 -10.48 -8.81
N ALA A 17 23.75 -9.97 -10.04
CA ALA A 17 22.63 -9.77 -10.94
C ALA A 17 22.04 -11.10 -11.45
N VAL A 18 22.91 -12.06 -11.80
CA VAL A 18 22.49 -13.42 -12.21
C VAL A 18 21.81 -14.14 -11.05
N GLU A 19 22.35 -14.03 -9.84
CA GLU A 19 21.76 -14.65 -8.65
C GLU A 19 20.39 -14.06 -8.31
N ARG A 20 20.24 -12.73 -8.36
CA ARG A 20 18.94 -12.06 -8.22
C ARG A 20 17.95 -12.45 -9.30
N ALA A 21 18.38 -12.61 -10.55
CA ALA A 21 17.52 -13.08 -11.62
C ALA A 21 17.04 -14.52 -11.39
N ARG A 22 17.93 -15.38 -10.86
CA ARG A 22 17.57 -16.76 -10.47
C ARG A 22 16.53 -16.75 -9.36
N TRP A 23 16.75 -16.00 -8.28
CA TRP A 23 15.78 -15.88 -7.19
C TRP A 23 14.44 -15.31 -7.64
N ALA A 24 14.44 -14.30 -8.53
CA ALA A 24 13.21 -13.75 -9.07
C ALA A 24 12.42 -14.78 -9.88
N THR A 25 13.12 -15.63 -10.65
CA THR A 25 12.50 -16.74 -11.40
C THR A 25 11.91 -17.78 -10.46
N GLU A 26 12.68 -18.24 -9.48
CA GLU A 26 12.22 -19.21 -8.48
C GLU A 26 11.03 -18.67 -7.66
N ALA A 27 11.06 -17.40 -7.24
CA ALA A 27 9.98 -16.77 -6.51
C ALA A 27 8.69 -16.72 -7.35
N ARG A 28 8.81 -16.39 -8.64
CA ARG A 28 7.68 -16.40 -9.57
C ARG A 28 7.09 -17.81 -9.74
N GLU A 29 7.92 -18.83 -9.93
CA GLU A 29 7.46 -20.21 -10.07
C GLU A 29 6.73 -20.70 -8.83
N ARG A 30 7.27 -20.40 -7.63
CA ARG A 30 6.62 -20.76 -6.37
C ARG A 30 5.29 -20.04 -6.17
N ALA A 31 5.23 -18.74 -6.47
CA ALA A 31 3.99 -17.97 -6.37
C ALA A 31 2.92 -18.48 -7.34
N LEU A 32 3.29 -18.91 -8.55
CA LEU A 32 2.35 -19.52 -9.50
C LEU A 32 1.87 -20.89 -9.02
N ALA A 33 2.77 -21.72 -8.49
CA ALA A 33 2.39 -23.03 -7.94
C ALA A 33 1.45 -22.90 -6.72
N GLU A 34 1.73 -21.94 -5.81
CA GLU A 34 0.86 -21.61 -4.68
C GLU A 34 -0.51 -21.10 -5.15
N SER A 35 -0.52 -20.21 -6.15
CA SER A 35 -1.77 -19.72 -6.74
C SER A 35 -2.60 -20.83 -7.37
N ASP A 36 -1.96 -21.82 -8.02
CA ASP A 36 -2.64 -22.98 -8.60
C ASP A 36 -3.19 -23.93 -7.52
N GLU A 37 -2.52 -24.02 -6.37
CA GLU A 37 -2.92 -24.87 -5.24
C GLU A 37 -4.08 -24.28 -4.43
N PHE A 38 -4.00 -22.99 -4.06
CA PHE A 38 -4.93 -22.37 -3.12
C PHE A 38 -5.98 -21.46 -3.78
N GLY A 39 -5.68 -20.86 -4.93
CA GLY A 39 -6.62 -20.02 -5.68
C GLY A 39 -7.04 -18.73 -4.98
N ASP A 40 -6.26 -18.25 -4.01
CA ASP A 40 -6.53 -17.07 -3.18
C ASP A 40 -5.57 -15.89 -3.44
N MET A 41 -4.74 -16.00 -4.49
CA MET A 41 -3.75 -14.99 -4.87
C MET A 41 -4.23 -14.09 -6.01
N ILE A 42 -3.85 -12.81 -5.94
CA ILE A 42 -3.91 -11.87 -7.06
C ILE A 42 -2.46 -11.56 -7.45
N ILE A 43 -2.06 -11.92 -8.66
CA ILE A 43 -0.70 -11.72 -9.16
C ILE A 43 -0.71 -10.59 -10.18
N GLY A 44 0.00 -9.50 -9.87
CA GLY A 44 0.21 -8.37 -10.77
C GLY A 44 1.51 -8.48 -11.57
N ASP A 45 1.55 -7.84 -12.74
CA ASP A 45 2.74 -7.79 -13.61
C ASP A 45 3.60 -6.56 -13.29
N TYR A 46 4.28 -6.60 -12.14
CA TYR A 46 5.25 -5.59 -11.70
C TYR A 46 6.33 -6.22 -10.82
N VAL A 47 7.47 -5.54 -10.72
CA VAL A 47 8.57 -6.01 -9.85
C VAL A 47 8.25 -5.61 -8.41
N ASP A 48 7.98 -6.59 -7.54
CA ASP A 48 7.66 -6.34 -6.13
C ASP A 48 8.89 -5.78 -5.39
N THR A 49 8.84 -4.49 -5.09
CA THR A 49 9.87 -3.71 -4.40
C THR A 49 9.20 -2.56 -3.66
N TYR A 50 9.87 -1.99 -2.65
CA TYR A 50 9.36 -0.81 -1.93
C TYR A 50 8.96 0.35 -2.85
N VAL A 51 9.70 0.57 -3.95
CA VAL A 51 9.41 1.65 -4.90
C VAL A 51 8.17 1.39 -5.78
N ASN A 52 7.69 0.15 -5.82
CA ASN A 52 6.56 -0.30 -6.61
C ASN A 52 5.34 -0.70 -5.75
N LEU A 53 5.38 -0.48 -4.43
CA LEU A 53 4.24 -0.79 -3.54
C LEU A 53 2.95 -0.12 -3.99
N THR A 54 3.03 1.09 -4.53
CA THR A 54 1.88 1.81 -5.07
C THR A 54 1.19 1.05 -6.21
N TYR A 55 1.94 0.28 -7.02
CA TYR A 55 1.31 -0.60 -8.03
C TYR A 55 0.56 -1.76 -7.38
N LYS A 56 1.07 -2.31 -6.28
CA LYS A 56 0.40 -3.36 -5.51
C LYS A 56 -0.90 -2.84 -4.91
N LEU A 57 -0.86 -1.67 -4.28
CA LEU A 57 -2.04 -0.95 -3.79
C LEU A 57 -3.10 -0.74 -4.89
N ILE A 58 -2.72 -0.10 -6.00
CA ILE A 58 -3.64 0.17 -7.13
C ILE A 58 -4.20 -1.13 -7.71
N THR A 59 -3.39 -2.17 -7.84
CA THR A 59 -3.82 -3.48 -8.37
C THR A 59 -4.86 -4.11 -7.46
N SER A 60 -4.60 -4.14 -6.15
CA SER A 60 -5.53 -4.64 -5.14
C SER A 60 -6.85 -3.87 -5.13
N HIS A 61 -6.80 -2.54 -5.19
CA HIS A 61 -7.99 -1.69 -5.23
C HIS A 61 -8.81 -1.92 -6.50
N ARG A 62 -8.16 -1.94 -7.67
CA ARG A 62 -8.83 -2.19 -8.96
C ARG A 62 -9.46 -3.56 -9.01
N TRP A 63 -8.75 -4.60 -8.56
CA TRP A 63 -9.29 -5.95 -8.55
C TRP A 63 -10.51 -6.05 -7.63
N ALA A 64 -10.41 -5.53 -6.41
CA ALA A 64 -11.53 -5.54 -5.46
C ALA A 64 -12.73 -4.74 -5.99
N SER A 65 -12.50 -3.57 -6.59
CA SER A 65 -13.55 -2.77 -7.21
C SER A 65 -14.21 -3.51 -8.39
N ALA A 66 -13.43 -4.11 -9.28
CA ALA A 66 -13.95 -4.76 -10.49
C ALA A 66 -14.67 -6.08 -10.20
N PHE A 67 -14.16 -6.90 -9.27
CA PHE A 67 -14.60 -8.29 -9.10
C PHE A 67 -15.41 -8.56 -7.83
N CYS A 68 -15.37 -7.65 -6.85
CA CYS A 68 -16.06 -7.80 -5.57
C CYS A 68 -17.20 -6.81 -5.34
N GLN A 69 -17.51 -5.94 -6.31
CA GLN A 69 -18.70 -5.09 -6.27
C GLN A 69 -19.97 -5.94 -6.07
N GLY A 70 -20.80 -5.52 -5.11
CA GLY A 70 -22.03 -6.23 -4.71
C GLY A 70 -21.84 -7.48 -3.86
N LYS A 71 -20.60 -7.97 -3.68
CA LYS A 71 -20.28 -9.13 -2.83
C LYS A 71 -19.87 -8.73 -1.41
N SER A 72 -19.23 -7.57 -1.25
CA SER A 72 -18.86 -7.01 0.05
C SER A 72 -19.32 -5.56 0.19
N ASP A 73 -19.63 -5.15 1.42
CA ASP A 73 -19.89 -3.74 1.77
C ASP A 73 -18.60 -2.99 2.13
N VAL A 74 -17.54 -3.70 2.55
CA VAL A 74 -16.29 -3.12 3.06
C VAL A 74 -15.11 -4.05 2.76
N PHE A 75 -13.95 -3.45 2.56
CA PHE A 75 -12.67 -4.12 2.32
C PHE A 75 -11.68 -3.73 3.41
N LEU A 76 -10.87 -4.68 3.82
CA LEU A 76 -9.76 -4.49 4.75
C LEU A 76 -8.46 -4.68 3.98
N PHE A 77 -7.66 -3.63 3.89
CA PHE A 77 -6.29 -3.68 3.39
C PHE A 77 -5.34 -3.61 4.57
N ILE A 78 -4.39 -4.54 4.64
CA ILE A 78 -3.49 -4.76 5.76
C ILE A 78 -2.18 -5.34 5.23
N ASP A 79 -1.06 -4.93 5.83
CA ASP A 79 0.27 -5.48 5.53
C ASP A 79 0.45 -6.87 6.15
N ASP A 80 1.38 -7.66 5.60
CA ASP A 80 1.62 -9.05 5.99
C ASP A 80 2.36 -9.22 7.33
N ASP A 81 2.93 -8.14 7.86
CA ASP A 81 3.49 -8.05 9.21
C ASP A 81 2.48 -7.58 10.26
N TYR A 82 1.19 -7.49 9.91
CA TYR A 82 0.10 -7.23 10.85
C TYR A 82 -0.90 -8.39 10.91
N VAL A 83 -1.38 -8.68 12.12
CA VAL A 83 -2.52 -9.57 12.33
C VAL A 83 -3.74 -8.79 12.80
N PHE A 84 -4.93 -9.23 12.39
CA PHE A 84 -6.19 -8.67 12.87
C PHE A 84 -7.03 -9.69 13.67
N ASN A 85 -7.80 -9.20 14.64
CA ASN A 85 -8.78 -10.00 15.36
C ASN A 85 -10.11 -9.97 14.62
N ALA A 86 -10.42 -11.06 13.90
CA ALA A 86 -11.65 -11.18 13.11
C ALA A 86 -12.92 -10.89 13.91
N ARG A 87 -13.02 -11.36 15.17
CA ARG A 87 -14.21 -11.13 16.00
C ARG A 87 -14.38 -9.66 16.34
N SER A 88 -13.30 -8.99 16.71
CA SER A 88 -13.31 -7.55 17.01
C SER A 88 -13.66 -6.73 15.77
N VAL A 89 -13.10 -7.08 14.61
CA VAL A 89 -13.42 -6.43 13.32
C VAL A 89 -14.90 -6.61 12.96
N LEU A 90 -15.43 -7.83 13.07
CA LEU A 90 -16.83 -8.10 12.79
C LEU A 90 -17.77 -7.34 13.75
N ASN A 91 -17.45 -7.32 15.05
CA ASN A 91 -18.23 -6.55 16.03
C ASN A 91 -18.25 -5.05 15.67
N TYR A 92 -17.12 -4.50 15.25
CA TYR A 92 -17.02 -3.11 14.78
C TYR A 92 -17.93 -2.87 13.57
N LEU A 93 -17.80 -3.68 12.52
CA LEU A 93 -18.57 -3.53 11.28
C LEU A 93 -20.08 -3.77 11.49
N ASN A 94 -20.45 -4.64 12.44
CA ASN A 94 -21.85 -4.89 12.81
C ASN A 94 -22.49 -3.72 13.58
N GLY A 95 -21.68 -2.86 14.21
CA GLY A 95 -22.15 -1.62 14.83
C GLY A 95 -22.49 -0.51 13.82
N LEU A 96 -22.09 -0.66 12.57
CA LEU A 96 -22.33 0.31 11.49
C LEU A 96 -23.56 -0.08 10.66
N THR A 97 -24.30 0.92 10.17
CA THR A 97 -25.33 0.65 9.17
C THR A 97 -24.68 0.19 7.87
N LYS A 98 -25.46 -0.43 6.98
CA LYS A 98 -24.97 -0.80 5.64
C LYS A 98 -24.41 0.40 4.87
N SER A 99 -25.10 1.55 4.96
CA SER A 99 -24.65 2.79 4.32
C SER A 99 -23.31 3.24 4.88
N ASP A 100 -23.16 3.26 6.20
CA ASP A 100 -21.91 3.68 6.85
C ASP A 100 -20.74 2.76 6.49
N ARG A 101 -20.97 1.44 6.40
CA ARG A 101 -19.93 0.48 5.95
C ARG A 101 -19.45 0.77 4.53
N ARG A 102 -20.38 1.05 3.61
CA ARG A 102 -20.04 1.30 2.20
C ARG A 102 -19.37 2.66 1.97
N GLN A 103 -19.59 3.60 2.88
CA GLN A 103 -18.97 4.93 2.90
C GLN A 103 -17.73 5.00 3.81
N LEU A 104 -17.29 3.86 4.36
CA LEU A 104 -16.20 3.84 5.33
C LEU A 104 -14.86 4.19 4.67
N LEU A 105 -14.08 5.05 5.32
CA LEU A 105 -12.68 5.27 5.01
C LEU A 105 -11.96 5.52 6.32
N SER A 106 -11.34 4.49 6.89
CA SER A 106 -10.70 4.59 8.21
C SER A 106 -9.39 3.84 8.26
N GLY A 107 -8.43 4.39 9.01
CA GLY A 107 -7.10 3.81 9.14
C GLY A 107 -6.33 4.42 10.30
N GLN A 108 -5.07 4.03 10.47
CA GLN A 108 -4.17 4.73 11.38
C GLN A 108 -3.76 6.06 10.74
N LEU A 109 -4.45 7.13 11.15
CA LEU A 109 -4.36 8.43 10.51
C LEU A 109 -3.05 9.17 10.82
N MET A 110 -2.38 9.62 9.77
CA MET A 110 -1.19 10.44 9.75
C MET A 110 -1.59 11.87 9.36
N ILE A 111 -1.51 12.81 10.30
CA ILE A 111 -1.89 14.22 10.10
C ILE A 111 -0.68 15.10 10.36
N TRP A 112 -0.53 16.18 9.59
CA TRP A 112 0.54 17.18 9.74
C TRP A 112 1.94 16.61 9.47
N GLU A 113 2.03 15.46 8.83
CA GLU A 113 3.31 14.86 8.46
C GLU A 113 4.02 15.74 7.44
N ARG A 114 5.19 16.24 7.83
CA ARG A 114 6.07 16.97 6.94
C ARG A 114 6.62 16.01 5.90
N VAL A 115 6.69 16.48 4.66
CA VAL A 115 7.32 15.70 3.60
C VAL A 115 8.79 15.53 3.94
N ILE A 116 9.21 14.28 4.11
CA ILE A 116 10.59 13.91 4.41
C ILE A 116 11.44 14.25 3.18
N ARG A 117 12.50 15.03 3.39
CA ARG A 117 13.44 15.45 2.34
C ARG A 117 14.79 14.84 2.62
N ALA A 118 15.46 14.38 1.56
CA ALA A 118 16.89 14.14 1.61
C ALA A 118 17.57 15.49 1.84
N ILE A 119 18.37 15.60 2.90
CA ILE A 119 19.11 16.83 3.20
C ILE A 119 20.39 16.85 2.36
N GLU A 120 21.12 15.73 2.32
CA GLU A 120 22.35 15.56 1.54
C GLU A 120 22.40 14.24 0.76
N ASP A 121 21.89 13.14 1.35
CA ASP A 121 21.80 11.82 0.71
C ASP A 121 20.42 11.19 0.94
N ALA A 122 19.85 10.57 -0.09
CA ALA A 122 18.61 9.80 0.01
C ALA A 122 18.78 8.53 0.88
N SER A 123 20.01 8.10 1.16
CA SER A 123 20.30 6.98 2.05
C SER A 123 19.98 7.25 3.53
N GLU A 124 19.89 8.52 3.95
CA GLU A 124 19.65 8.89 5.36
C GLU A 124 18.22 8.60 5.81
N ASN A 125 17.26 8.63 4.89
CA ASN A 125 15.90 8.22 5.16
C ASN A 125 15.30 7.55 3.94
N LYS A 126 15.01 6.25 4.08
CA LYS A 126 14.46 5.45 2.99
C LYS A 126 13.15 6.00 2.42
N TRP A 127 12.43 6.86 3.14
CA TRP A 127 11.16 7.50 2.76
C TRP A 127 11.27 8.94 2.24
N ALA A 128 12.50 9.42 1.99
CA ALA A 128 12.72 10.76 1.46
C ALA A 128 12.21 10.90 0.02
N VAL A 129 11.48 11.99 -0.26
CA VAL A 129 10.98 12.30 -1.62
C VAL A 129 11.45 13.68 -2.08
N SER A 130 11.68 13.80 -3.38
CA SER A 130 12.16 15.04 -4.00
C SER A 130 11.07 16.12 -4.08
N ARG A 131 11.48 17.37 -4.30
CA ARG A 131 10.53 18.47 -4.59
C ARG A 131 9.84 18.32 -5.96
N TYR A 132 10.42 17.54 -6.86
CA TYR A 132 9.80 17.23 -8.15
C TYR A 132 8.65 16.24 -8.02
N GLU A 133 8.77 15.27 -7.11
CA GLU A 133 7.70 14.32 -6.80
C GLU A 133 6.60 14.98 -5.97
N VAL A 134 6.99 15.70 -4.90
CA VAL A 134 6.06 16.38 -4.00
C VAL A 134 6.56 17.80 -3.77
N PRO A 135 5.98 18.83 -4.42
CA PRO A 135 6.45 20.21 -4.29
C PRO A 135 6.08 20.86 -2.95
N TRP A 136 5.00 20.38 -2.31
CA TRP A 136 4.49 20.93 -1.05
C TRP A 136 5.32 20.50 0.16
N PRO A 137 5.36 21.30 1.24
CA PRO A 137 6.11 20.96 2.45
C PRO A 137 5.42 19.91 3.33
N GLN A 138 4.14 19.64 3.12
CA GLN A 138 3.32 18.73 3.93
C GLN A 138 2.51 17.79 3.03
N TYR A 139 2.35 16.55 3.49
CA TYR A 139 1.42 15.61 2.86
C TYR A 139 -0.03 15.98 3.22
N PRO A 140 -1.00 15.73 2.33
CA PRO A 140 -2.40 15.66 2.74
C PRO A 140 -2.60 14.55 3.78
N PRO A 141 -3.62 14.59 4.63
CA PRO A 141 -3.87 13.52 5.59
C PRO A 141 -4.03 12.15 4.90
N TYR A 142 -3.37 11.13 5.44
CA TYR A 142 -3.39 9.78 4.89
C TYR A 142 -3.41 8.72 5.99
N ALA A 143 -3.85 7.50 5.68
CA ALA A 143 -3.71 6.35 6.58
C ALA A 143 -2.34 5.69 6.38
N SER A 144 -1.65 5.33 7.46
CA SER A 144 -0.43 4.49 7.36
C SER A 144 -0.77 3.09 6.85
N GLY A 145 0.17 2.45 6.16
CA GLY A 145 0.02 1.17 5.46
C GLY A 145 -0.38 0.00 6.34
N ALA A 146 -0.16 0.13 7.65
CA ALA A 146 -0.58 -0.82 8.67
C ALA A 146 -2.00 -1.36 8.46
N VAL A 147 -2.98 -0.48 8.25
CA VAL A 147 -4.36 -0.89 7.98
C VAL A 147 -5.22 0.24 7.42
N THR A 148 -6.06 -0.12 6.44
CA THR A 148 -7.18 0.72 6.03
C THR A 148 -8.45 -0.10 5.80
N PHE A 149 -9.57 0.34 6.37
CA PHE A 149 -10.91 -0.06 5.97
C PHE A 149 -11.43 0.87 4.88
N VAL A 150 -11.89 0.29 3.78
CA VAL A 150 -12.43 1.01 2.64
C VAL A 150 -13.80 0.43 2.27
N GLY A 151 -14.83 1.25 2.34
CA GLY A 151 -16.18 0.90 1.93
C GLY A 151 -16.28 0.70 0.42
N ALA A 152 -17.21 -0.14 -0.03
CA ALA A 152 -17.32 -0.50 -1.44
C ALA A 152 -17.62 0.68 -2.38
N ASP A 153 -18.38 1.68 -1.91
CA ASP A 153 -18.69 2.88 -2.71
C ASP A 153 -17.46 3.79 -2.76
N VAL A 154 -16.79 4.00 -1.62
CA VAL A 154 -15.52 4.74 -1.53
C VAL A 154 -14.46 4.13 -2.45
N LEU A 155 -14.30 2.79 -2.43
CA LEU A 155 -13.31 2.10 -3.26
C LEU A 155 -13.53 2.36 -4.75
N THR A 156 -14.78 2.47 -5.18
CA THR A 156 -15.13 2.76 -6.59
C THR A 156 -14.66 4.15 -6.98
N GLU A 157 -14.80 5.14 -6.09
CA GLU A 157 -14.31 6.50 -6.33
C GLU A 157 -12.78 6.58 -6.26
N LEU A 158 -12.16 5.88 -5.32
CA LEU A 158 -10.70 5.82 -5.18
C LEU A 158 -10.03 5.28 -6.44
N VAL A 159 -10.52 4.18 -7.00
CA VAL A 159 -9.96 3.59 -8.23
C VAL A 159 -9.97 4.58 -9.40
N VAL A 160 -11.01 5.42 -9.50
CA VAL A 160 -11.05 6.49 -10.51
C VAL A 160 -10.02 7.57 -10.17
N ALA A 161 -10.00 8.08 -8.94
CA ALA A 161 -9.07 9.13 -8.52
C ALA A 161 -7.59 8.69 -8.62
N GLU A 162 -7.28 7.43 -8.34
CA GLU A 162 -5.96 6.81 -8.52
C GLU A 162 -5.49 6.90 -9.97
N ALA A 163 -6.35 6.58 -10.93
CA ALA A 163 -6.02 6.62 -12.35
C ALA A 163 -5.62 8.03 -12.83
N TYR A 164 -6.12 9.07 -12.17
CA TYR A 164 -5.79 10.47 -12.47
C TYR A 164 -4.74 11.07 -11.54
N THR A 165 -4.19 10.30 -10.60
CA THR A 165 -3.19 10.77 -9.64
C THR A 165 -1.80 10.40 -10.10
N ARG A 166 -0.91 11.40 -10.11
CA ARG A 166 0.48 11.20 -10.45
C ARG A 166 1.07 10.18 -9.48
N PHE A 167 1.74 9.18 -10.03
CA PHE A 167 2.41 8.15 -9.26
C PHE A 167 3.38 8.76 -8.22
N LEU A 168 3.31 8.25 -7.00
CA LEU A 168 4.25 8.50 -5.92
C LEU A 168 4.55 7.14 -5.29
N TRP A 169 5.82 6.77 -5.20
CA TRP A 169 6.26 5.43 -4.81
C TRP A 169 6.01 5.10 -3.32
N VAL A 170 5.75 6.13 -2.49
CA VAL A 170 5.25 5.99 -1.12
C VAL A 170 3.72 5.87 -1.21
N ASP A 171 3.22 4.64 -1.22
CA ASP A 171 1.82 4.27 -1.40
C ASP A 171 0.85 4.87 -0.36
N ASP A 172 1.24 4.90 0.91
CA ASP A 172 0.48 5.56 1.98
C ASP A 172 0.24 7.04 1.67
N ALA A 173 1.32 7.76 1.33
CA ALA A 173 1.25 9.17 1.00
C ALA A 173 0.52 9.41 -0.34
N PHE A 174 0.68 8.50 -1.30
CA PHE A 174 -0.07 8.51 -2.56
C PHE A 174 -1.59 8.47 -2.29
N MET A 175 -2.05 7.62 -1.37
CA MET A 175 -3.46 7.56 -0.97
C MET A 175 -3.97 8.89 -0.39
N GLY A 176 -3.14 9.61 0.35
CA GLY A 176 -3.46 10.97 0.80
C GLY A 176 -3.78 11.91 -0.37
N PHE A 177 -2.98 11.87 -1.44
CA PHE A 177 -3.22 12.69 -2.64
C PHE A 177 -4.44 12.24 -3.44
N VAL A 178 -4.71 10.93 -3.49
CA VAL A 178 -5.91 10.38 -4.11
C VAL A 178 -7.16 10.90 -3.39
N VAL A 179 -7.22 10.77 -2.06
CA VAL A 179 -8.35 11.22 -1.25
C VAL A 179 -8.51 12.74 -1.30
N ALA A 180 -7.41 13.50 -1.36
CA ALA A 180 -7.47 14.96 -1.51
C ALA A 180 -8.19 15.44 -2.78
N LYS A 181 -8.36 14.58 -3.80
CA LYS A 181 -9.16 14.88 -5.00
C LYS A 181 -10.65 14.62 -4.85
N LEU A 182 -11.06 13.98 -3.76
CA LEU A 182 -12.43 13.59 -3.45
C LEU A 182 -12.86 14.36 -2.18
N PRO A 183 -13.23 15.65 -2.28
CA PRO A 183 -13.38 16.54 -1.13
C PRO A 183 -14.51 16.18 -0.16
N HIS A 184 -15.44 15.31 -0.58
CA HIS A 184 -16.48 14.75 0.30
C HIS A 184 -15.98 13.57 1.14
N LEU A 185 -14.82 13.00 0.80
CA LEU A 185 -14.18 11.94 1.56
C LEU A 185 -13.13 12.48 2.52
N ARG A 186 -12.98 11.80 3.65
CA ARG A 186 -11.93 12.07 4.64
C ARG A 186 -11.60 10.79 5.37
N PHE A 187 -10.33 10.64 5.73
CA PHE A 187 -9.93 9.55 6.62
C PHE A 187 -10.49 9.77 8.03
N HIS A 188 -11.09 8.71 8.56
CA HIS A 188 -11.48 8.61 9.96
C HIS A 188 -10.39 7.87 10.74
N SER A 189 -10.02 8.41 11.89
CA SER A 189 -8.99 7.80 12.73
C SER A 189 -9.51 6.50 13.35
N LEU A 190 -8.76 5.41 13.19
CA LEU A 190 -9.07 4.16 13.88
C LEU A 190 -8.96 4.30 15.41
N LYS A 191 -8.18 5.28 15.90
CA LYS A 191 -8.01 5.51 17.35
C LYS A 191 -9.27 6.02 18.03
N ASP A 192 -10.19 6.59 17.24
CA ASP A 192 -11.49 7.06 17.73
C ASP A 192 -12.41 5.87 18.06
N PHE A 193 -12.03 4.66 17.66
CA PHE A 193 -12.68 3.42 18.08
C PHE A 193 -12.06 2.90 19.38
N ASN A 194 -12.89 2.82 20.42
CA ASN A 194 -12.53 2.13 21.67
C ASN A 194 -11.99 0.73 21.34
N ASN A 195 -10.82 0.40 21.88
CA ASN A 195 -10.10 -0.87 21.67
C ASN A 195 -9.50 -1.10 20.27
N TRP A 196 -9.12 -0.06 19.51
CA TRP A 196 -8.40 -0.26 18.22
C TRP A 196 -7.13 -1.13 18.35
N LYS A 197 -6.43 -1.06 19.49
CA LYS A 197 -5.29 -1.95 19.81
C LYS A 197 -5.66 -3.44 19.90
N ALA A 198 -6.95 -3.75 20.07
CA ALA A 198 -7.48 -5.11 20.06
C ALA A 198 -7.97 -5.54 18.66
N LEU A 199 -7.98 -4.63 17.69
CA LEU A 199 -8.29 -4.95 16.29
C LEU A 199 -7.05 -5.48 15.59
N ILE A 200 -5.89 -4.86 15.79
CA ILE A 200 -4.69 -5.10 14.98
C ILE A 200 -3.44 -5.03 15.83
N VAL A 201 -2.52 -5.97 15.57
CA VAL A 201 -1.24 -6.07 16.26
C VAL A 201 -0.14 -6.24 15.21
N HIS A 202 0.89 -5.38 15.30
CA HIS A 202 2.12 -5.56 14.53
C HIS A 202 2.87 -6.78 15.06
N ILE A 203 3.24 -7.68 14.17
CA ILE A 203 4.04 -8.85 14.48
C ILE A 203 5.50 -8.38 14.54
N ASN A 204 6.06 -8.24 15.75
CA ASN A 204 7.51 -8.04 15.85
C ASN A 204 8.20 -9.33 15.43
N THR A 205 8.65 -9.41 14.18
CA THR A 205 9.62 -10.42 13.74
C THR A 205 11.01 -10.04 14.24
N SER A 206 11.18 -9.99 15.56
CA SER A 206 12.50 -10.02 16.21
C SER A 206 12.67 -11.35 16.92
N SER A 207 12.70 -12.43 16.15
CA SER A 207 13.25 -13.73 16.54
C SER A 207 13.50 -14.58 15.29
N SER A 208 14.76 -15.02 15.13
CA SER A 208 15.31 -16.02 14.18
C SER A 208 15.13 -15.71 12.68
N HIS A 209 16.15 -15.29 11.93
CA HIS A 209 17.42 -15.99 11.66
C HIS A 209 18.57 -15.03 11.31
#